data_AF-A0A3N4S4V0-F1
#
_entry.id   AF-A0A3N4S4V0-F1
#
_cell.length_a   1.000
_cell.length_b   1.000
_cell.length_c   1.000
_cell.angle_alpha   90.00
_cell.angle_beta   90.00
_cell.angle_gamma   90.00
#
_symmetry.space_group_name_H-M   'P 1'
#
loop_
_entity.id
_entity.type
_entity.pdbx_description
1 polymer ?
#
loop_
_entity_poly.entity_id
_entity_poly.type
_entity_poly.pdbx_seq_one_letter_code
_entity_poly.pdbx_strand_id
1 'polypeptide(L)'
;MIIGMLEREIELLAQLLEEFGALRFPPGWYDREPGGTSLVTLATTLTGCTVAALDGPLADRHREHLRQRRALLADLLPAVAADTYATSYFVTLYRMAVLAEEVDDRRAAEVH
;
A
#
# COMPACT_ATOMS: atom_id res chain seq x y z
N MET A 1 -7.98 -18.43 -18.35
CA MET A 1 -8.70 -17.18 -18.03
C MET A 1 -8.11 -16.59 -16.75
N ILE A 2 -6.85 -16.19 -16.79
CA ILE A 2 -6.07 -15.67 -15.63
C ILE A 2 -5.43 -14.33 -16.01
N ILE A 3 -4.94 -14.20 -17.25
CA ILE A 3 -4.38 -12.97 -17.82
C ILE A 3 -5.32 -11.76 -17.61
N GLY A 4 -6.63 -11.89 -17.91
CA GLY A 4 -7.57 -10.78 -17.71
C GLY A 4 -7.90 -10.43 -16.25
N MET A 5 -7.55 -11.28 -15.27
CA MET A 5 -7.72 -10.95 -13.85
C MET A 5 -6.52 -10.13 -13.34
N LEU A 6 -5.29 -10.52 -13.70
CA LEU A 6 -4.09 -9.79 -13.34
C LEU A 6 -4.06 -8.39 -13.99
N GLU A 7 -4.40 -8.29 -15.28
CA GLU A 7 -4.49 -7.00 -15.98
C GLU A 7 -5.48 -6.04 -15.27
N ARG A 8 -6.64 -6.54 -14.88
CA ARG A 8 -7.64 -5.76 -14.14
C ARG A 8 -7.12 -5.31 -12.77
N GLU A 9 -6.37 -6.14 -12.07
CA GLU A 9 -5.81 -5.78 -10.75
C GLU A 9 -4.69 -4.75 -10.87
N ILE A 10 -3.89 -4.82 -11.93
CA ILE A 10 -2.90 -3.80 -12.27
C ILE A 10 -3.60 -2.47 -12.58
N GLU A 11 -4.68 -2.48 -13.38
CA GLU A 11 -5.47 -1.28 -13.66
C GLU A 11 -6.08 -0.67 -12.39
N LEU A 12 -6.66 -1.51 -11.53
CA LEU A 12 -7.21 -1.08 -10.24
C LEU A 12 -6.12 -0.52 -9.31
N LEU A 13 -4.93 -1.12 -9.29
CA LEU A 13 -3.80 -0.65 -8.48
C LEU A 13 -3.29 0.69 -8.99
N ALA A 14 -3.20 0.88 -10.30
CA ALA A 14 -2.83 2.15 -10.91
C ALA A 14 -3.85 3.25 -10.59
N GLN A 15 -5.15 2.94 -10.69
CA GLN A 15 -6.21 3.88 -10.34
C GLN A 15 -6.14 4.27 -8.85
N LEU A 16 -5.97 3.29 -7.95
CA LEU A 16 -5.84 3.57 -6.51
C LEU A 16 -4.59 4.41 -6.20
N LEU A 17 -3.48 4.17 -6.90
CA LEU A 17 -2.26 4.97 -6.75
C LEU A 17 -2.50 6.43 -7.17
N GLU A 18 -3.19 6.66 -8.28
CA GLU A 18 -3.55 8.00 -8.75
C GLU A 18 -4.48 8.71 -7.76
N GLU A 19 -5.54 8.03 -7.33
CA GLU A 19 -6.49 8.54 -6.32
C GLU A 19 -5.80 8.87 -5.00
N PHE A 20 -4.91 7.99 -4.53
CA PHE A 20 -4.12 8.20 -3.32
C PHE A 20 -3.14 9.37 -3.47
N GLY A 21 -2.53 9.52 -4.64
CA GLY A 21 -1.62 10.64 -4.96
C GLY A 21 -2.29 12.01 -4.89
N ALA A 22 -3.61 12.08 -5.06
CA ALA A 22 -4.39 13.31 -4.87
C ALA A 22 -4.70 13.63 -3.40
N LEU A 23 -4.54 12.67 -2.49
CA LEU A 23 -4.79 12.86 -1.06
C LEU A 23 -3.62 13.60 -0.40
N ARG A 24 -3.95 14.46 0.57
CA ARG A 24 -2.94 15.06 1.45
C ARG A 24 -2.75 14.17 2.66
N PHE A 25 -1.54 14.20 3.21
CA PHE A 25 -1.29 13.51 4.46
C PHE A 25 -2.16 14.10 5.59
N PRO A 26 -2.78 13.29 6.46
CA PRO A 26 -3.67 13.77 7.51
C PRO A 26 -2.99 14.74 8.48
N PRO A 27 -3.53 15.96 8.68
CA PRO A 27 -2.97 16.91 9.63
C PRO A 27 -3.08 16.35 11.06
N GLY A 28 -2.06 16.58 11.90
CA GLY A 28 -2.01 16.05 13.28
C GLY A 28 -1.49 14.62 13.42
N TRP A 29 -1.19 13.95 12.30
CA TRP A 29 -0.60 12.60 12.28
C TRP A 29 0.90 12.58 11.95
N TYR A 30 1.50 13.75 11.69
CA TYR A 30 2.91 13.87 11.30
C TYR A 30 3.89 13.40 12.38
N ASP A 31 3.62 13.74 13.64
CA ASP A 31 4.49 13.45 14.78
C ASP A 31 4.24 12.04 15.38
N ARG A 32 3.40 11.24 14.73
CA ARG A 32 3.08 9.88 15.21
C ARG A 32 4.09 8.89 14.64
N GLU A 33 4.69 8.12 15.55
CA GLU A 33 5.70 7.12 15.22
C GLU A 33 5.33 5.75 15.82
N PRO A 34 4.26 5.09 15.36
CA PRO A 34 3.95 3.73 15.81
C PRO A 34 5.11 2.79 15.45
N GLY A 35 5.59 2.03 16.45
CA GLY A 35 6.76 1.16 16.29
C GLY A 35 8.04 1.90 15.90
N GLY A 36 8.16 3.20 16.23
CA GLY A 36 9.32 4.04 15.89
C GLY A 36 9.43 4.38 14.40
N THR A 37 8.38 4.15 13.62
CA THR A 37 8.33 4.48 12.19
C THR A 37 7.41 5.68 11.98
N SER A 38 7.93 6.77 11.44
CA SER A 38 7.10 7.91 11.03
C SER A 38 6.02 7.47 10.05
N LEU A 39 4.78 7.91 10.29
CA LEU A 39 3.65 7.61 9.40
C LEU A 39 3.82 8.16 7.98
N VAL A 40 4.59 9.24 7.82
CA VAL A 40 4.96 9.76 6.49
C VAL A 40 5.87 8.74 5.79
N THR A 41 6.91 8.25 6.48
CA THR A 41 7.81 7.22 5.95
C THR A 41 7.06 5.93 5.63
N LEU A 42 6.09 5.55 6.46
CA LEU A 42 5.21 4.41 6.22
C LEU A 42 4.46 4.57 4.89
N ALA A 43 3.78 5.71 4.71
CA ALA A 43 3.04 6.02 3.50
C ALA A 43 3.93 6.03 2.26
N THR A 44 5.07 6.73 2.31
CA THR A 44 6.02 6.79 1.18
C THR A 44 6.58 5.42 0.83
N THR A 45 6.87 4.58 1.82
CA THR A 45 7.39 3.22 1.58
C THR A 45 6.36 2.36 0.86
N LEU A 46 5.09 2.39 1.32
CA LEU A 46 4.01 1.61 0.72
C LEU A 46 3.66 2.10 -0.69
N THR A 47 3.63 3.42 -0.92
CA THR A 47 3.48 3.98 -2.26
C THR A 47 4.64 3.56 -3.17
N GLY A 48 5.89 3.60 -2.68
CA GLY A 48 7.06 3.14 -3.44
C GLY A 48 7.01 1.66 -3.81
N CYS A 49 6.58 0.80 -2.89
CA CYS A 49 6.36 -0.63 -3.17
C CYS A 49 5.23 -0.83 -4.19
N THR A 50 4.19 -0.01 -4.14
CA THR A 50 3.07 -0.05 -5.10
C THR A 50 3.54 0.29 -6.52
N VAL A 51 4.31 1.37 -6.66
CA VAL A 51 4.91 1.74 -7.96
C VAL A 51 5.78 0.60 -8.50
N ALA A 52 6.63 0.03 -7.64
CA ALA A 52 7.48 -1.09 -8.05
C ALA A 52 6.68 -2.33 -8.49
N ALA A 53 5.54 -2.62 -7.84
CA ALA A 53 4.67 -3.75 -8.21
C ALA A 53 3.93 -3.53 -9.54
N LEU A 54 3.63 -2.27 -9.89
CA LEU A 54 3.10 -1.90 -11.20
C LEU A 54 4.15 -2.11 -12.30
N ASP A 55 5.40 -1.74 -12.03
CA ASP A 55 6.52 -1.86 -12.98
C ASP A 55 6.94 -3.32 -13.24
N GLY A 56 6.72 -4.22 -12.28
CA GLY A 56 7.03 -5.65 -12.43
C GLY A 56 7.09 -6.41 -11.11
N PRO A 57 7.60 -7.66 -11.13
CA PRO A 57 7.80 -8.43 -9.90
C PRO A 57 8.71 -7.68 -8.91
N LEU A 58 8.29 -7.59 -7.66
CA LEU A 58 9.05 -6.99 -6.59
C LEU A 58 10.30 -7.81 -6.29
N ALA A 59 11.39 -7.11 -5.94
CA ALA A 59 12.55 -7.75 -5.33
C ALA A 59 12.20 -8.22 -3.89
N ASP A 60 12.86 -9.26 -3.40
CA ASP A 60 12.60 -9.85 -2.07
C ASP A 60 12.60 -8.81 -0.95
N ARG A 61 13.52 -7.85 -1.00
CA ARG A 61 13.58 -6.72 -0.06
C ARG A 61 12.33 -5.84 -0.09
N HIS A 62 11.80 -5.55 -1.28
CA HIS A 62 10.57 -4.75 -1.41
C HIS A 62 9.35 -5.54 -0.95
N ARG A 63 9.30 -6.85 -1.22
CA ARG A 63 8.26 -7.76 -0.72
C ARG A 63 8.21 -7.79 0.80
N GLU A 64 9.37 -7.95 1.44
CA GLU A 64 9.46 -7.97 2.90
C GLU A 64 9.07 -6.62 3.51
N HIS A 65 9.56 -5.51 2.95
CA HIS A 65 9.15 -4.18 3.39
C HIS A 65 7.64 -3.96 3.25
N LEU A 66 7.04 -4.34 2.11
CA LEU A 66 5.60 -4.23 1.88
C LEU A 66 4.82 -4.98 2.96
N ARG A 67 5.18 -6.24 3.24
CA ARG A 67 4.51 -7.08 4.25
C ARG A 67 4.62 -6.49 5.65
N GLN A 68 5.83 -6.11 6.08
CA GLN A 68 6.05 -5.53 7.41
C GLN A 68 5.29 -4.21 7.60
N ARG A 69 5.32 -3.34 6.59
CA ARG A 69 4.63 -2.05 6.65
C ARG A 69 3.12 -2.17 6.53
N ARG A 70 2.61 -3.12 5.76
CA ARG A 70 1.19 -3.46 5.70
C ARG A 70 0.67 -3.95 7.05
N ALA A 71 1.43 -4.82 7.73
CA ALA A 71 1.07 -5.31 9.06
C ALA A 71 1.01 -4.16 10.09
N LEU A 72 2.05 -3.32 10.14
CA LEU A 72 2.06 -2.13 11.00
C LEU A 72 0.86 -1.21 10.72
N LEU A 73 0.52 -1.01 9.44
CA LEU A 73 -0.62 -0.19 9.04
C LEU A 73 -1.96 -0.81 9.49
N ALA A 74 -2.11 -2.13 9.39
CA ALA A 74 -3.30 -2.84 9.86
C ALA A 74 -3.53 -2.61 11.37
N ASP A 75 -2.46 -2.71 12.17
CA ASP A 75 -2.50 -2.48 13.61
C ASP A 75 -2.80 -1.02 13.97
N LEU A 76 -2.48 -0.08 13.08
CA LEU A 76 -2.75 1.35 13.25
C LEU A 76 -4.21 1.72 12.97
N LEU A 77 -4.92 0.98 12.10
CA LEU A 77 -6.27 1.35 11.63
C LEU A 77 -7.27 1.64 12.78
N PRO A 78 -7.31 0.87 13.89
CA PRO A 78 -8.20 1.19 15.00
C PRO A 78 -7.87 2.52 15.68
N ALA A 79 -6.61 2.95 15.71
CA ALA A 79 -6.18 4.19 16.35
C ALA A 79 -6.59 5.43 15.54
N VAL A 80 -6.69 5.32 14.22
CA VAL A 80 -7.12 6.41 13.34
C VAL A 80 -8.63 6.52 13.21
N ALA A 81 -9.39 5.53 13.69
CA ALA A 81 -10.84 5.41 13.50
C ALA A 81 -11.68 6.60 14.01
N ALA A 82 -11.15 7.37 14.96
CA ALA A 82 -11.80 8.57 15.50
C ALA A 82 -11.70 9.79 14.57
N ASP A 83 -10.76 9.78 13.63
CA ASP A 83 -10.54 10.82 12.64
C ASP A 83 -10.98 10.30 11.27
N THR A 84 -12.11 10.80 10.76
CA THR A 84 -12.70 10.36 9.50
C THR A 84 -11.75 10.55 8.31
N TYR A 85 -10.97 11.65 8.29
CA TYR A 85 -10.04 11.91 7.18
C TYR A 85 -8.84 10.97 7.25
N ALA A 86 -8.23 10.86 8.43
CA ALA A 86 -7.11 9.94 8.63
C ALA A 86 -7.52 8.49 8.38
N THR A 87 -8.71 8.08 8.83
CA THR A 87 -9.27 6.76 8.55
C THR A 87 -9.36 6.53 7.05
N SER A 88 -9.97 7.44 6.29
CA SER A 88 -10.08 7.32 4.83
C SER A 88 -8.69 7.20 4.18
N TYR A 89 -7.75 8.05 4.58
CA TYR A 89 -6.38 8.04 4.08
C TYR A 89 -5.66 6.71 4.32
N PHE A 90 -5.63 6.24 5.59
CA PHE A 90 -4.91 5.03 5.98
C PHE A 90 -5.60 3.75 5.49
N VAL A 91 -6.93 3.74 5.36
CA VAL A 91 -7.66 2.62 4.74
C VAL A 91 -7.35 2.53 3.25
N THR A 92 -7.31 3.64 2.52
CA THR A 92 -6.93 3.65 1.10
C THR A 92 -5.50 3.17 0.92
N LEU A 93 -4.57 3.65 1.74
CA LEU A 93 -3.17 3.19 1.76
C LEU A 93 -3.08 1.68 2.03
N TYR A 94 -3.87 1.16 2.97
CA TYR A 94 -3.89 -0.26 3.31
C TYR A 94 -4.41 -1.10 2.14
N ARG A 95 -5.52 -0.70 1.52
CA ARG A 95 -6.09 -1.38 0.34
C ARG A 95 -5.10 -1.41 -0.83
N MET A 96 -4.43 -0.29 -1.08
CA MET A 96 -3.38 -0.19 -2.09
C MET A 96 -2.24 -1.16 -1.80
N ALA A 97 -1.77 -1.22 -0.55
CA ALA A 97 -0.71 -2.16 -0.14
C ALA A 97 -1.11 -3.64 -0.27
N VAL A 98 -2.37 -3.99 0.06
CA VAL A 98 -2.90 -5.35 -0.13
C VAL A 98 -2.90 -5.71 -1.61
N LEU A 99 -3.44 -4.83 -2.46
CA LEU A 99 -3.54 -5.09 -3.89
C LEU A 99 -2.15 -5.15 -4.55
N ALA A 100 -1.19 -4.35 -4.10
CA ALA A 100 0.20 -4.46 -4.55
C ALA A 100 0.83 -5.83 -4.25
N GLU A 101 0.55 -6.41 -3.07
CA GLU A 101 1.01 -7.75 -2.72
C GLU A 101 0.33 -8.82 -3.58
N GLU A 102 -0.98 -8.69 -3.82
CA GLU A 102 -1.75 -9.61 -4.67
C GLU A 102 -1.29 -9.58 -6.14
N VAL A 103 -0.97 -8.40 -6.68
CA VAL A 103 -0.42 -8.23 -8.03
C VAL A 103 0.97 -8.86 -8.10
N ASP A 104 1.82 -8.62 -7.10
CA ASP A 104 3.17 -9.20 -7.08
C ASP A 104 3.15 -10.73 -6.99
N ASP A 105 2.34 -11.30 -6.08
CA ASP A 105 2.23 -12.75 -5.91
C ASP A 105 1.73 -13.42 -7.21
N ARG A 106 0.79 -12.80 -7.93
CA ARG A 106 0.32 -13.30 -9.24
C ARG A 106 1.37 -13.18 -10.33
N ARG A 107 2.10 -12.06 -10.41
CA ARG A 107 3.22 -11.90 -11.36
C ARG A 107 4.32 -12.93 -11.08
N ALA A 108 4.63 -13.19 -9.82
CA ALA A 108 5.61 -14.21 -9.45
C ALA A 108 5.16 -15.63 -9.87
N ALA A 109 3.85 -15.91 -9.81
CA ALA A 109 3.29 -17.18 -10.26
C ALA A 109 3.26 -17.38 -11.79
N GLU A 110 3.28 -16.31 -12.59
CA GLU A 110 3.36 -16.39 -14.06
C GLU A 110 4.79 -16.58 -14.59
N VAL A 111 5.80 -16.28 -13.78
CA VAL A 111 7.23 -16.40 -14.13
C VAL A 111 7.79 -17.81 -13.81
N HIS A 112 6.96 -18.72 -13.29
CA HIS A 112 7.30 -20.13 -13.01
C HIS A 112 6.47 -21.09 -13.86
#